data_AF-A0A9P6Y489-F1
#
_entry.id   AF-A0A9P6Y489-F1
#
_cell.length_a   1.000
_cell.length_b   1.000
_cell.length_c   1.000
_cell.angle_alpha   90.00
_cell.angle_beta   90.00
_cell.angle_gamma   90.00
#
_symmetry.space_group_name_H-M   'P 1'
#
loop_
_entity.id
_entity.type
_entity.pdbx_description
1 polymer ?
#
loop_
_entity_poly.entity_id
_entity_poly.type
_entity_poly.pdbx_seq_one_letter_code
_entity_poly.pdbx_strand_id
1 'polypeptide(L)'
;MIASTAGKDKAMTILYALGWTQHSVGAQNVRAGTMVQLLLGNIGVAGGGMNALRGHSNIQGLTDIGLMSDLLPGYLTLPKQDEQDYDAYIAKRTQKPLRANQMSFWQNYPKFHVSLMKSWWGDAATADNNWCFDYLPKLDKPYDMLQAYELMNEGKIHGYICQGFNPLASAPNKGKLISAFSKLKTTAR
;
A
#
# COMPACT_ATOMS: atom_id res chain seq x y z
N MET A 1 -5.51 2.94 -34.81
CA MET A 1 -4.98 4.04 -33.97
C MET A 1 -4.20 3.54 -32.76
N ILE A 2 -4.74 2.65 -31.91
CA ILE A 2 -3.98 2.11 -30.77
C ILE A 2 -2.89 1.11 -31.21
N ALA A 3 -3.26 0.06 -31.96
CA ALA A 3 -2.31 -0.97 -32.39
C ALA A 3 -1.16 -0.44 -33.27
N SER A 4 -1.36 0.69 -33.97
CA SER A 4 -0.30 1.34 -34.75
C SER A 4 0.85 1.88 -33.89
N THR A 5 0.71 1.92 -32.57
CA THR A 5 1.79 2.32 -31.64
C THR A 5 2.74 1.18 -31.28
N ALA A 6 2.52 -0.04 -31.79
CA ALA A 6 3.53 -1.10 -31.74
C ALA A 6 4.74 -0.81 -32.65
N GLY A 7 4.64 0.17 -33.56
CA GLY A 7 5.76 0.60 -34.39
C GLY A 7 6.77 1.43 -33.59
N LYS A 8 8.07 1.26 -33.88
CA LYS A 8 9.19 1.85 -33.12
C LYS A 8 9.18 3.38 -33.01
N ASP A 9 8.55 4.05 -33.98
CA ASP A 9 8.56 5.53 -34.08
C ASP A 9 7.29 6.16 -33.49
N LYS A 10 6.49 5.39 -32.75
CA LYS A 10 5.24 5.84 -32.14
C LYS A 10 5.18 5.38 -30.69
N ALA A 11 4.49 6.17 -29.87
CA ALA A 11 4.21 5.83 -28.49
C ALA A 11 2.73 6.11 -28.19
N MET A 12 2.15 5.32 -27.29
CA MET A 12 0.86 5.61 -26.68
C MET A 12 1.00 5.59 -25.17
N THR A 13 0.31 6.52 -24.51
CA THR A 13 0.20 6.60 -23.06
C THR A 13 -1.24 6.41 -22.62
N ILE A 14 -1.44 5.67 -21.52
CA ILE A 14 -2.75 5.56 -20.86
C ILE A 14 -2.74 6.47 -19.63
N LEU A 15 -3.64 7.46 -19.60
CA LEU A 15 -3.87 8.31 -18.43
C LEU A 15 -5.14 7.81 -17.72
N TYR A 16 -5.02 7.48 -16.45
CA TYR A 16 -6.17 6.99 -15.67
C TYR A 16 -6.11 7.42 -14.20
N ALA A 17 -7.26 7.40 -13.54
CA ALA A 17 -7.43 7.67 -12.11
C ALA A 17 -8.59 6.81 -11.55
N LEU A 18 -9.47 7.42 -10.76
CA LEU A 18 -10.55 6.74 -10.03
C LEU A 18 -11.55 5.98 -10.91
N GLY A 19 -11.77 6.45 -12.15
CA GLY A 19 -12.73 5.84 -13.08
C GLY A 19 -12.45 4.36 -13.37
N TRP A 20 -11.20 3.92 -13.21
CA TRP A 20 -10.82 2.50 -13.37
C TRP A 20 -10.65 1.77 -12.05
N THR A 21 -10.31 2.46 -10.96
CA THR A 21 -9.86 1.82 -9.72
C THR A 21 -10.96 1.59 -8.70
N GLN A 22 -12.04 2.39 -8.69
CA GLN A 22 -13.12 2.29 -7.70
C GLN A 22 -14.22 1.29 -8.10
N HIS A 23 -13.80 0.06 -8.42
CA HIS A 23 -14.68 -1.05 -8.78
C HIS A 23 -14.19 -2.33 -8.11
N SER A 24 -15.06 -3.33 -7.93
CA SER A 24 -14.67 -4.65 -7.42
C SER A 24 -13.59 -5.33 -8.26
N VAL A 25 -13.49 -4.97 -9.55
CA VAL A 25 -12.49 -5.45 -10.50
C VAL A 25 -11.48 -4.36 -10.89
N GLY A 26 -11.35 -3.28 -10.11
CA GLY A 26 -10.54 -2.12 -10.50
C GLY A 26 -9.07 -2.45 -10.73
N ALA A 27 -8.50 -3.34 -9.93
CA ALA A 27 -7.15 -3.86 -10.15
C ALA A 27 -7.01 -4.57 -11.51
N GLN A 28 -8.04 -5.28 -11.96
CA GLN A 28 -8.05 -5.98 -13.24
C GLN A 28 -8.06 -5.02 -14.43
N ASN A 29 -8.82 -3.93 -14.33
CA ASN A 29 -8.84 -2.88 -15.35
C ASN A 29 -7.42 -2.31 -15.57
N VAL A 30 -6.70 -2.02 -14.47
CA VAL A 30 -5.31 -1.54 -14.54
C VAL A 30 -4.36 -2.60 -15.10
N ARG A 31 -4.51 -3.86 -14.70
CA ARG A 31 -3.71 -4.97 -15.25
C ARG A 31 -3.91 -5.11 -16.76
N ALA A 32 -5.15 -5.04 -17.23
CA ALA A 32 -5.46 -5.13 -18.66
C ALA A 32 -4.80 -4.00 -19.45
N GLY A 33 -4.90 -2.75 -18.99
CA GLY A 33 -4.20 -1.62 -19.61
C GLY A 33 -2.68 -1.79 -19.63
N THR A 34 -2.12 -2.31 -18.53
CA THR A 34 -0.67 -2.61 -18.44
C THR A 34 -0.25 -3.69 -19.44
N MET A 35 -1.04 -4.75 -19.59
CA MET A 35 -0.78 -5.81 -20.58
C MET A 35 -0.77 -5.26 -22.01
N VAL A 36 -1.71 -4.37 -22.35
CA VAL A 36 -1.73 -3.67 -23.65
C VAL A 36 -0.46 -2.85 -23.84
N GLN A 37 -0.05 -2.07 -22.84
CA GLN A 37 1.18 -1.27 -22.92
C GLN A 37 2.44 -2.12 -23.05
N LEU A 38 2.50 -3.29 -22.40
CA LEU A 38 3.59 -4.25 -22.56
C LEU A 38 3.61 -4.86 -23.98
N LEU A 39 2.46 -5.29 -24.49
CA LEU A 39 2.33 -5.88 -25.84
C LEU A 39 2.71 -4.90 -26.94
N LEU A 40 2.42 -3.61 -26.75
CA LEU A 40 2.75 -2.54 -27.70
C LEU A 40 4.16 -1.98 -27.49
N GLY A 41 4.92 -2.42 -26.48
CA GLY A 41 6.27 -1.93 -26.21
C GLY A 41 6.32 -0.48 -25.68
N ASN A 42 5.24 0.01 -25.09
CA ASN A 42 5.12 1.40 -24.63
C ASN A 42 5.64 1.64 -23.20
N ILE A 43 6.04 0.60 -22.46
CA ILE A 43 6.58 0.75 -21.09
C ILE A 43 8.07 1.14 -21.17
N GLY A 44 8.44 2.24 -20.49
CA GLY A 44 9.83 2.73 -20.45
C GLY A 44 10.23 3.62 -21.63
N VAL A 45 9.29 3.98 -22.51
CA VAL A 45 9.50 4.86 -23.67
C VAL A 45 8.93 6.25 -23.40
N ALA A 46 9.60 7.30 -23.88
CA ALA A 46 9.10 8.67 -23.77
C ALA A 46 7.76 8.85 -24.50
N GLY A 47 6.77 9.47 -23.84
CA GLY A 47 5.40 9.58 -24.36
C GLY A 47 4.56 8.30 -24.21
N GLY A 48 5.14 7.21 -23.67
CA GLY A 48 4.48 5.94 -23.39
C GLY A 48 3.98 5.80 -21.95
N GLY A 49 3.80 4.56 -21.51
CA GLY A 49 3.60 4.22 -20.10
C GLY A 49 2.14 4.14 -19.62
N MET A 50 2.00 3.76 -18.34
CA MET A 50 0.76 3.77 -17.58
C MET A 50 0.80 4.96 -16.61
N ASN A 51 0.28 6.11 -17.04
CA ASN A 51 0.26 7.33 -16.24
C ASN A 51 -0.92 7.31 -15.25
N ALA A 52 -0.67 6.68 -14.10
CA ALA A 52 -1.59 6.59 -12.98
C ALA A 52 -1.66 7.93 -12.23
N LEU A 53 -2.59 8.80 -12.63
CA LEU A 53 -2.72 10.15 -12.11
C LEU A 53 -3.12 10.11 -10.63
N ARG A 54 -2.27 10.69 -9.77
CA ARG A 54 -2.51 10.78 -8.34
C ARG A 54 -3.49 11.91 -8.03
N GLY A 55 -4.27 11.73 -6.97
CA GLY A 55 -5.32 12.66 -6.54
C GLY A 55 -4.78 13.76 -5.63
N HIS A 56 -4.87 13.57 -4.31
CA HIS A 56 -4.33 14.54 -3.35
C HIS A 56 -2.85 14.85 -3.58
N SER A 57 -2.46 16.10 -3.32
CA SER A 57 -1.12 16.64 -3.58
C SER A 57 0.02 15.76 -3.06
N ASN A 58 -0.15 15.14 -1.89
CA ASN A 58 0.88 14.29 -1.27
C ASN A 58 0.41 12.86 -1.03
N ILE A 59 -0.61 12.35 -1.75
CA ILE A 59 -1.06 10.96 -1.55
C ILE A 59 0.05 9.95 -1.82
N GLN A 60 0.96 10.29 -2.73
CA GLN A 60 2.14 9.49 -3.02
C GLN A 60 3.05 9.42 -1.78
N GLY A 61 3.41 10.57 -1.20
CA GLY A 61 4.24 10.62 0.00
C GLY A 61 3.61 9.93 1.20
N LEU A 62 2.30 10.07 1.43
CA LEU A 62 1.59 9.35 2.51
C LEU A 62 1.64 7.82 2.32
N THR A 63 1.58 7.35 1.07
CA THR A 63 1.74 5.93 0.75
C THR A 63 3.18 5.49 0.97
N ASP A 64 4.16 6.31 0.56
CA ASP A 64 5.59 6.01 0.70
C ASP A 64 6.02 5.90 2.17
N ILE A 65 5.44 6.69 3.08
CA ILE A 65 5.68 6.59 4.53
C ILE A 65 4.80 5.53 5.23
N GLY A 66 4.02 4.76 4.48
CA GLY A 66 3.29 3.60 5.01
C GLY A 66 2.04 3.93 5.83
N LEU A 67 1.31 5.02 5.53
CA LEU A 67 0.01 5.30 6.18
C LEU A 67 -1.13 4.44 5.62
N MET A 68 -0.91 3.14 5.55
CA MET A 68 -1.89 2.09 5.27
C MET A 68 -1.80 1.02 6.35
N SER A 69 -2.89 0.28 6.59
CA SER A 69 -3.01 -0.64 7.73
C SER A 69 -1.90 -1.70 7.81
N ASP A 70 -1.35 -2.10 6.68
CA ASP A 70 -0.40 -3.22 6.51
C ASP A 70 1.00 -2.79 6.10
N LEU A 71 1.22 -1.49 5.86
CA LEU A 71 2.50 -0.97 5.38
C LEU A 71 3.35 -0.40 6.51
N LEU A 72 4.64 -0.48 6.29
CA LEU A 72 5.69 0.27 6.96
C LEU A 72 6.32 1.24 5.93
N PRO A 73 7.03 2.29 6.36
CA PRO A 73 7.72 3.20 5.44
C PRO A 73 8.58 2.46 4.41
N GLY A 74 8.60 2.95 3.17
CA GLY A 74 9.37 2.38 2.07
C GLY A 74 8.76 1.11 1.46
N TYR A 75 7.43 0.96 1.53
CA TYR A 75 6.71 -0.24 1.06
C TYR A 75 7.14 -1.54 1.75
N LEU A 76 7.72 -1.42 2.94
CA LEU A 76 7.88 -2.56 3.85
C LEU A 76 6.49 -2.93 4.40
N THR A 77 6.35 -4.10 5.01
CA THR A 77 5.04 -4.61 5.45
C THR A 77 5.08 -5.03 6.88
N LEU A 78 4.01 -4.75 7.62
CA LEU A 78 3.85 -5.26 8.97
C LEU A 78 3.84 -6.80 8.96
N PRO A 79 4.37 -7.44 10.01
CA PRO A 79 4.17 -8.86 10.25
C PRO A 79 2.69 -9.19 10.49
N LYS A 80 2.28 -10.40 10.11
CA LYS A 80 0.99 -10.97 10.49
C LYS A 80 1.06 -11.65 11.85
N GLN A 81 -0.09 -11.91 12.47
CA GLN A 81 -0.17 -12.59 13.77
C GLN A 81 0.48 -13.98 13.75
N ASP A 82 0.49 -14.69 12.63
CA ASP A 82 1.15 -15.99 12.48
C ASP A 82 2.66 -15.89 12.19
N GLU A 83 3.20 -14.69 11.97
CA GLU A 83 4.61 -14.43 11.69
C GLU A 83 5.35 -13.97 12.95
N GLN A 84 5.61 -14.93 13.85
CA GLN A 84 6.33 -14.67 15.11
C GLN A 84 7.85 -14.81 14.98
N ASP A 85 8.32 -15.59 14.00
CA ASP A 85 9.75 -15.80 13.75
C ASP A 85 10.30 -14.72 12.81
N TYR A 86 11.32 -13.99 13.27
CA TYR A 86 11.92 -12.88 12.52
C TYR A 86 12.56 -13.34 11.21
N ASP A 87 13.33 -14.42 11.24
CA ASP A 87 14.04 -14.91 10.07
C ASP A 87 13.06 -15.39 8.98
N ALA A 88 12.00 -16.09 9.37
CA ALA A 88 10.92 -16.48 8.47
C ALA A 88 10.18 -15.25 7.89
N TYR A 89 9.89 -14.25 8.74
CA TYR A 89 9.28 -12.99 8.31
C TYR A 89 10.13 -12.30 7.22
N ILE A 90 11.43 -12.16 7.46
CA ILE A 90 12.39 -11.55 6.52
C ILE A 90 12.55 -12.40 5.26
N ALA A 91 12.69 -13.72 5.39
CA ALA A 91 12.90 -14.63 4.28
C ALA A 91 11.73 -14.59 3.27
N LYS A 92 10.49 -14.52 3.77
CA LYS A 92 9.28 -14.43 2.93
C LYS A 92 9.21 -13.17 2.08
N ARG A 93 9.83 -12.09 2.55
CA ARG A 93 9.84 -10.77 1.89
C ARG A 93 11.10 -10.53 1.05
N THR A 94 12.13 -11.33 1.27
CA THR A 94 13.39 -11.31 0.51
C THR A 94 13.21 -12.04 -0.83
N GLN A 95 12.80 -11.31 -1.85
CA GLN A 95 12.55 -11.90 -3.18
C GLN A 95 13.85 -12.28 -3.87
N LYS A 96 14.12 -13.59 -3.96
CA LYS A 96 15.27 -14.13 -4.69
C LYS A 96 15.03 -14.10 -6.21
N PRO A 97 16.09 -13.89 -7.02
CA PRO A 97 16.00 -14.03 -8.48
C PRO A 97 15.41 -15.38 -8.90
N LEU A 98 14.38 -15.36 -9.75
CA LEU A 98 13.80 -16.60 -10.32
C LEU A 98 14.60 -17.13 -11.52
N ARG A 99 15.49 -16.32 -12.08
CA ARG A 99 16.33 -16.63 -13.24
C ARG A 99 17.71 -15.99 -13.07
N ALA A 100 18.71 -16.53 -13.76
CA ALA A 100 20.04 -15.92 -13.82
C ALA A 100 19.98 -14.50 -14.40
N ASN A 101 20.93 -13.64 -14.01
CA ASN A 101 21.09 -12.26 -14.50
C ASN A 101 19.88 -11.35 -14.21
N GLN A 102 19.14 -11.57 -13.12
CA GLN A 102 18.07 -10.68 -12.66
C GLN A 102 18.53 -9.87 -11.45
N MET A 103 18.22 -8.57 -11.44
CA MET A 103 18.57 -7.69 -10.32
C MET A 103 17.81 -8.05 -9.04
N SER A 104 16.53 -8.45 -9.14
CA SER A 104 15.63 -8.75 -8.01
C SER A 104 15.85 -7.85 -6.80
N PHE A 105 15.65 -6.54 -6.95
CA PHE A 105 16.15 -5.55 -5.97
C PHE A 105 15.63 -5.75 -4.55
N TRP A 106 14.42 -6.32 -4.42
CA TRP A 106 13.80 -6.73 -3.14
C TRP A 106 14.55 -7.84 -2.39
N GLN A 107 15.57 -8.46 -2.97
CA GLN A 107 16.53 -9.29 -2.21
C GLN A 107 17.26 -8.49 -1.11
N ASN A 108 17.25 -7.15 -1.18
CA ASN A 108 17.81 -6.27 -0.16
C ASN A 108 16.83 -5.92 0.98
N TYR A 109 15.62 -6.50 1.01
CA TYR A 109 14.63 -6.29 2.07
C TYR A 109 15.20 -6.29 3.50
N PRO A 110 16.10 -7.24 3.90
CA PRO A 110 16.65 -7.25 5.25
C PRO A 110 17.38 -5.94 5.61
N LYS A 111 18.11 -5.36 4.66
CA LYS A 111 18.87 -4.12 4.86
C LYS A 111 17.94 -2.94 5.12
N PHE A 112 16.82 -2.88 4.38
CA PHE A 112 15.83 -1.83 4.52
C PHE A 112 15.09 -1.95 5.85
N HIS A 113 14.69 -3.17 6.22
CA HIS A 113 14.02 -3.43 7.49
C HIS A 113 14.91 -3.04 8.67
N VAL A 114 16.15 -3.53 8.74
CA VAL A 114 17.09 -3.19 9.83
C VAL A 114 17.32 -1.69 9.90
N SER A 115 17.53 -1.01 8.76
CA SER A 115 17.70 0.45 8.72
C SER A 115 16.49 1.18 9.29
N LEU A 116 15.26 0.75 8.95
CA LEU A 116 14.04 1.34 9.49
C LEU A 116 13.93 1.13 11.00
N MET A 117 14.17 -0.10 11.49
CA MET A 117 14.10 -0.39 12.92
C MET A 117 15.13 0.42 13.71
N LYS A 118 16.36 0.58 13.18
CA LYS A 118 17.39 1.45 13.77
C LYS A 118 16.99 2.92 13.74
N SER A 119 16.26 3.37 12.72
CA SER A 119 15.72 4.74 12.69
C SER A 119 14.67 4.99 13.76
N TRP A 120 13.90 3.98 14.16
CA TRP A 120 12.85 4.11 15.18
C TRP A 120 13.34 3.94 16.61
N TRP A 121 14.23 2.99 16.85
CA TRP A 121 14.65 2.62 18.21
C TRP A 121 16.13 2.81 18.50
N GLY A 122 16.91 3.31 17.53
CA GLY A 122 18.31 3.68 17.73
C GLY A 122 19.13 2.52 18.29
N ASP A 123 19.77 2.76 19.43
CA ASP A 123 20.62 1.78 20.12
C ASP A 123 19.86 0.59 20.68
N ALA A 124 18.55 0.71 20.93
CA ALA A 124 17.75 -0.39 21.45
C ALA A 124 17.50 -1.49 20.41
N ALA A 125 17.54 -1.18 19.11
CA ALA A 125 17.46 -2.18 18.05
C ALA A 125 18.84 -2.83 17.84
N THR A 126 18.99 -4.08 18.28
CA THR A 126 20.23 -4.87 18.18
C THR A 126 19.97 -6.21 17.48
N ALA A 127 21.03 -6.90 17.07
CA ALA A 127 20.88 -8.22 16.47
C ALA A 127 20.26 -9.23 17.47
N ASP A 128 20.66 -9.17 18.75
CA ASP A 128 20.23 -10.10 19.79
C ASP A 128 18.72 -10.04 20.10
N ASN A 129 18.06 -8.92 19.78
CA ASN A 129 16.62 -8.75 19.95
C ASN A 129 15.85 -8.61 18.63
N ASN A 130 16.43 -9.12 17.53
CA ASN A 130 15.85 -9.06 16.20
C ASN A 130 15.45 -7.63 15.79
N TRP A 131 16.26 -6.65 16.16
CA TRP A 131 16.07 -5.24 15.86
C TRP A 131 14.71 -4.71 16.36
N CYS A 132 14.28 -5.14 17.55
CA CYS A 132 12.98 -4.79 18.12
C CYS A 132 11.77 -5.21 17.26
N PHE A 133 11.90 -6.24 16.42
CA PHE A 133 10.79 -6.79 15.62
C PHE A 133 9.52 -7.02 16.43
N ASP A 134 9.66 -7.48 17.67
CA ASP A 134 8.52 -7.76 18.55
C ASP A 134 7.78 -6.54 19.08
N TYR A 135 8.32 -5.33 18.87
CA TYR A 135 7.61 -4.08 19.20
C TYR A 135 6.59 -3.71 18.11
N LEU A 136 6.70 -4.30 16.92
CA LEU A 136 5.74 -4.07 15.84
C LEU A 136 4.41 -4.76 16.14
N PRO A 137 3.27 -4.10 15.87
CA PRO A 137 1.98 -4.76 15.92
C PRO A 137 1.91 -5.83 14.82
N LYS A 138 1.43 -7.02 15.18
CA LYS A 138 1.25 -8.13 14.26
C LYS A 138 -0.24 -8.25 13.89
N LEU A 139 -0.57 -8.14 12.61
CA LEU A 139 -1.96 -8.04 12.15
C LEU A 139 -2.64 -9.42 12.11
N ASP A 140 -3.79 -9.56 12.77
CA ASP A 140 -4.67 -10.73 12.66
C ASP A 140 -5.41 -10.75 11.32
N LYS A 141 -5.79 -9.56 10.84
CA LYS A 141 -6.47 -9.35 9.55
C LYS A 141 -6.22 -7.93 9.02
N PRO A 142 -6.53 -7.66 7.74
CA PRO A 142 -6.51 -6.30 7.22
C PRO A 142 -7.64 -5.46 7.81
N TYR A 143 -7.32 -4.25 8.27
CA TYR A 143 -8.28 -3.26 8.78
C TYR A 143 -8.42 -2.10 7.80
N ASP A 144 -9.09 -2.34 6.67
CA ASP A 144 -9.43 -1.27 5.74
C ASP A 144 -10.51 -0.33 6.31
N MET A 145 -10.73 0.80 5.63
CA MET A 145 -11.70 1.83 6.03
C MET A 145 -13.11 1.27 6.24
N LEU A 146 -13.59 0.39 5.35
CA LEU A 146 -14.95 -0.14 5.43
C LEU A 146 -15.09 -1.09 6.61
N GLN A 147 -14.07 -1.94 6.83
CA GLN A 147 -14.03 -2.81 8.00
C GLN A 147 -13.96 -2.00 9.30
N ALA A 148 -13.14 -0.95 9.35
CA ALA A 148 -13.06 -0.07 10.51
C ALA A 148 -14.43 0.58 10.83
N TYR A 149 -15.16 1.06 9.83
CA TYR A 149 -16.49 1.63 10.05
C TYR A 149 -17.56 0.60 10.42
N GLU A 150 -17.44 -0.64 9.96
CA GLU A 150 -18.28 -1.73 10.46
C GLU A 150 -18.01 -1.98 11.95
N LEU A 151 -16.75 -2.17 12.34
CA LEU A 151 -16.37 -2.40 13.72
C LEU A 151 -16.77 -1.23 14.63
N MET A 152 -16.67 0.00 14.14
CA MET A 152 -17.16 1.19 14.82
C MET A 152 -18.68 1.15 15.00
N ASN A 153 -19.43 0.74 13.98
CA ASN A 153 -20.87 0.56 14.06
C ASN A 153 -21.27 -0.58 15.01
N GLU A 154 -20.45 -1.61 15.16
CA GLU A 154 -20.61 -2.67 16.17
C GLU A 154 -20.19 -2.24 17.59
N GLY A 155 -19.70 -1.00 17.78
CA GLY A 155 -19.24 -0.50 19.07
C GLY A 155 -17.87 -1.03 19.51
N LYS A 156 -17.11 -1.66 18.60
CA LYS A 156 -15.78 -2.25 18.85
C LYS A 156 -14.63 -1.26 18.69
N ILE A 157 -14.90 -0.07 18.16
CA ILE A 157 -13.94 1.05 18.12
C ILE A 157 -14.39 2.11 19.11
N HIS A 158 -13.49 2.52 20.01
CA HIS A 158 -13.78 3.49 21.06
C HIS A 158 -13.30 4.91 20.74
N GLY A 159 -12.26 5.04 19.93
CA GLY A 159 -11.66 6.31 19.55
C GLY A 159 -11.34 6.35 18.06
N TYR A 160 -11.38 7.55 17.48
CA TYR A 160 -11.00 7.76 16.09
C TYR A 160 -10.28 9.10 15.92
N ILE A 161 -9.21 9.11 15.13
CA ILE A 161 -8.42 10.31 14.80
C ILE A 161 -8.67 10.66 13.33
N CYS A 162 -9.14 11.88 13.08
CA CYS A 162 -9.43 12.42 11.74
C CYS A 162 -8.42 13.51 11.34
N GLN A 163 -7.17 13.15 11.11
CA GLN A 163 -6.16 14.14 10.70
C GLN A 163 -6.27 14.46 9.20
N GLY A 164 -6.74 15.67 8.85
CA GLY A 164 -6.76 16.15 7.46
C GLY A 164 -7.66 15.34 6.51
N PHE A 165 -8.61 14.57 7.04
CA PHE A 165 -9.53 13.72 6.27
C PHE A 165 -10.97 13.91 6.74
N ASN A 166 -11.92 14.02 5.80
CA ASN A 166 -13.36 14.17 6.11
C ASN A 166 -14.16 12.92 5.69
N PRO A 167 -14.24 11.89 6.55
CA PRO A 167 -14.84 10.60 6.19
C PRO A 167 -16.35 10.70 5.92
N LEU A 168 -17.07 11.60 6.61
CA LEU A 168 -18.52 11.78 6.43
C LEU A 168 -18.91 12.25 5.02
N ALA A 169 -17.98 12.86 4.29
CA ALA A 169 -18.19 13.32 2.93
C ALA A 169 -17.59 12.38 1.88
N SER A 170 -16.48 11.70 2.19
CA SER A 170 -15.69 10.94 1.20
C SER A 170 -15.97 9.44 1.17
N ALA A 171 -16.44 8.86 2.29
CA ALA A 171 -16.72 7.43 2.37
C ALA A 171 -18.13 7.08 1.90
N PRO A 172 -18.37 5.86 1.38
CA PRO A 172 -19.68 5.42 0.95
C PRO A 172 -20.64 5.25 2.14
N ASN A 173 -21.93 5.45 1.91
CA ASN A 173 -23.00 5.29 2.90
C ASN A 173 -22.87 6.22 4.13
N LYS A 174 -23.14 7.51 3.90
CA LYS A 174 -23.14 8.56 4.93
C LYS A 174 -24.02 8.23 6.14
N GLY A 175 -25.19 7.61 5.93
CA GLY A 175 -26.11 7.25 7.03
C GLY A 175 -25.48 6.27 8.02
N LYS A 176 -24.83 5.22 7.50
CA LYS A 176 -24.08 4.27 8.33
C LYS A 176 -22.91 4.95 9.03
N LEU A 177 -22.16 5.82 8.34
CA LEU A 177 -21.07 6.55 8.97
C LEU A 177 -21.55 7.44 10.12
N ILE A 178 -22.64 8.19 9.96
CA ILE A 178 -23.19 8.99 11.06
C ILE A 178 -23.51 8.10 12.26
N SER A 179 -24.14 6.93 12.04
CA SER A 179 -24.41 5.97 13.11
C SER A 179 -23.13 5.45 13.77
N ALA A 180 -22.12 5.08 12.97
CA ALA A 180 -20.84 4.61 13.48
C ALA A 180 -20.14 5.67 14.34
N PHE A 181 -20.01 6.90 13.83
CA PHE A 181 -19.34 7.99 14.56
C PHE A 181 -20.09 8.38 15.84
N SER A 182 -21.42 8.25 15.89
CA SER A 182 -22.20 8.51 17.10
C SER A 182 -21.94 7.52 18.25
N LYS A 183 -21.31 6.37 17.96
CA LYS A 183 -20.97 5.32 18.95
C LYS A 183 -19.55 5.48 19.52
N LEU A 184 -18.75 6.41 19.01
CA LEU A 184 -17.40 6.66 19.52
C LEU A 184 -17.47 7.32 20.91
N LYS A 185 -16.57 6.90 21.80
CA LYS A 185 -16.40 7.53 23.12
C LYS A 185 -15.59 8.82 23.01
N THR A 186 -14.65 8.88 22.06
CA THR A 186 -13.82 10.05 21.82
C THR A 186 -13.47 10.19 20.33
N THR A 187 -13.32 11.43 19.88
CA THR A 187 -12.84 11.74 18.53
C THR A 187 -11.82 12.87 18.61
N ALA A 188 -10.66 12.69 17.98
CA ALA A 188 -9.71 13.77 17.75
C ALA A 188 -9.78 14.21 16.29
N ARG A 189 -9.73 15.52 16.06
CA ARG A 189 -9.65 16.13 14.73
C ARG A 189 -8.27 16.75 14.54
#